data_AF-A0A1A8TAP6-F1
#
_entry.id   AF-A0A1A8TAP6-F1
#
_cell.length_a   1.000
_cell.length_b   1.000
_cell.length_c   1.000
_cell.angle_alpha   90.00
_cell.angle_beta   90.00
_cell.angle_gamma   90.00
#
_symmetry.space_group_name_H-M   'P 1'
#
loop_
_entity.id
_entity.type
_entity.pdbx_description
1 polymer ?
#
loop_
_entity_poly.entity_id
_entity_poly.type
_entity_poly.pdbx_seq_one_letter_code
_entity_poly.pdbx_strand_id
1 'polypeptide(L)'
;MKLTHQWLSILEGCMLVALGLHLLNSVGLLISGTAGIGMILLKLTSLTFGQLFFVLNLPFYILAWRALGKEFAFRTFAAVSILSLLSEVFRHYIHIDIHPIASAILGGMLVGFGLIILFRHNASLGGLNILAVYLERRFNIHASRTTLIADLGVLSAAVLVLDSWSLLYSLLAFLLLSSVVGRYHRPPKWAQNNETKHA
;
A
#
# COMPACT_ATOMS: atom_id res chain seq x y z
N MET A 1 28.61 -0.83 0.07
CA MET A 1 27.69 -1.94 0.40
C MET A 1 26.25 -1.55 0.78
N LYS A 2 25.89 -0.29 1.05
CA LYS A 2 24.52 0.07 1.52
C LYS A 2 23.42 0.05 0.45
N LEU A 3 23.77 0.25 -0.84
CA LEU A 3 22.80 0.43 -1.92
C LEU A 3 22.19 -0.91 -2.40
N THR A 4 23.01 -1.96 -2.52
CA THR A 4 22.55 -3.29 -2.98
C THR A 4 21.56 -3.92 -1.99
N HIS A 5 21.86 -3.86 -0.69
CA HIS A 5 20.92 -4.31 0.34
C HIS A 5 19.60 -3.55 0.29
N GLN A 6 19.63 -2.25 0.03
CA GLN A 6 18.41 -1.46 -0.07
C GLN A 6 17.51 -1.89 -1.22
N TRP A 7 18.07 -2.11 -2.41
CA TRP A 7 17.28 -2.55 -3.57
C TRP A 7 16.75 -3.98 -3.39
N LEU A 8 17.53 -4.86 -2.77
CA LEU A 8 17.09 -6.21 -2.43
C LEU A 8 15.90 -6.17 -1.45
N SER A 9 15.97 -5.33 -0.40
CA SER A 9 14.86 -5.16 0.53
C SER A 9 13.64 -4.52 -0.13
N ILE A 10 13.81 -3.59 -1.08
CA ILE A 10 12.67 -3.06 -1.86
C ILE A 10 12.01 -4.18 -2.67
N LEU A 11 12.79 -5.03 -3.33
CA LEU A 11 12.28 -6.16 -4.08
C LEU A 11 11.52 -7.15 -3.17
N GLU A 12 12.11 -7.51 -2.04
CA GLU A 12 11.49 -8.38 -1.02
C GLU A 12 10.17 -7.79 -0.51
N GLY A 13 10.17 -6.50 -0.15
CA GLY A 13 8.96 -5.80 0.27
C GLY A 13 7.88 -5.81 -0.81
N CYS A 14 8.24 -5.58 -2.07
CA CYS A 14 7.30 -5.67 -3.19
C CYS A 14 6.79 -7.09 -3.40
N MET A 15 7.62 -8.11 -3.23
CA MET A 15 7.23 -9.51 -3.37
C MET A 15 6.22 -9.93 -2.30
N LEU A 16 6.45 -9.54 -1.04
CA LEU A 16 5.52 -9.78 0.06
C LEU A 16 4.17 -9.07 -0.17
N VAL A 17 4.19 -7.80 -0.59
CA VAL A 17 2.95 -7.08 -0.90
C VAL A 17 2.24 -7.69 -2.09
N ALA A 18 2.95 -8.03 -3.17
CA ALA A 18 2.38 -8.66 -4.36
C ALA A 18 1.68 -9.97 -4.01
N LEU A 19 2.31 -10.80 -3.19
CA LEU A 19 1.77 -12.09 -2.77
C LEU A 19 0.55 -11.88 -1.87
N GLY A 20 0.63 -10.98 -0.90
CA GLY A 20 -0.49 -10.67 -0.03
C GLY A 20 -1.70 -10.12 -0.78
N LEU A 21 -1.49 -9.22 -1.74
CA LEU A 21 -2.55 -8.72 -2.62
C LEU A 21 -3.14 -9.81 -3.51
N HIS A 22 -2.31 -10.71 -4.03
CA HIS A 22 -2.76 -11.84 -4.84
C HIS A 22 -3.68 -12.78 -4.05
N LEU A 23 -3.30 -13.12 -2.81
CA LEU A 23 -4.13 -13.94 -1.92
C LEU A 23 -5.48 -13.28 -1.64
N LEU A 24 -5.48 -11.98 -1.35
CA LEU A 24 -6.73 -11.25 -1.08
C LEU A 24 -7.61 -11.21 -2.32
N ASN A 25 -7.02 -10.94 -3.48
CA ASN A 25 -7.75 -10.86 -4.73
C ASN A 25 -8.32 -12.21 -5.17
N SER A 26 -7.67 -13.34 -4.86
CA SER A 26 -8.14 -14.68 -5.27
C SER A 26 -9.49 -15.05 -4.64
N VAL A 27 -9.80 -14.50 -3.46
CA VAL A 27 -11.09 -14.64 -2.77
C VAL A 27 -11.93 -13.35 -2.80
N GLY A 28 -11.56 -12.39 -3.67
CA GLY A 28 -12.33 -11.18 -3.89
C GLY A 28 -12.28 -10.13 -2.77
N LEU A 29 -11.32 -10.25 -1.85
CA LEU A 29 -11.11 -9.32 -0.73
C LEU A 29 -10.31 -8.08 -1.14
N LEU A 30 -10.47 -7.01 -0.37
CA LEU A 30 -9.87 -5.70 -0.62
C LEU A 30 -9.06 -5.24 0.60
N ILE A 31 -8.07 -4.40 0.38
CA ILE A 31 -7.45 -3.58 1.43
C ILE A 31 -7.75 -2.11 1.19
N SER A 32 -7.26 -1.23 2.06
CA SER A 32 -7.40 0.21 1.90
C SER A 32 -6.28 0.82 1.04
N GLY A 33 -6.27 2.15 0.93
CA GLY A 33 -5.29 2.93 0.18
C GLY A 33 -5.48 2.82 -1.32
N THR A 34 -4.45 3.18 -2.09
CA THR A 34 -4.50 3.11 -3.56
C THR A 34 -4.61 1.69 -4.09
N ALA A 35 -4.05 0.71 -3.38
CA ALA A 35 -4.24 -0.69 -3.73
C ALA A 35 -5.72 -1.08 -3.62
N GLY A 36 -6.42 -0.66 -2.57
CA GLY A 36 -7.86 -0.82 -2.44
C GLY A 36 -8.66 -0.22 -3.58
N ILE A 37 -8.37 1.02 -3.94
CA ILE A 37 -8.99 1.69 -5.10
C ILE A 37 -8.74 0.88 -6.38
N GLY A 38 -7.52 0.39 -6.58
CA GLY A 38 -7.17 -0.46 -7.71
C GLY A 38 -7.94 -1.78 -7.74
N MET A 39 -8.12 -2.44 -6.59
CA MET A 39 -8.87 -3.70 -6.50
C MET A 39 -10.39 -3.49 -6.67
N ILE A 40 -10.92 -2.33 -6.27
CA ILE A 40 -12.31 -1.95 -6.59
C ILE A 40 -12.47 -1.75 -8.10
N LEU A 41 -11.58 -0.96 -8.71
CA LEU A 41 -11.61 -0.71 -10.15
C LEU A 41 -11.38 -1.98 -10.97
N LEU A 42 -10.63 -2.94 -10.46
CA LEU A 42 -10.43 -4.25 -11.09
C LEU A 42 -11.75 -5.00 -11.28
N LYS A 43 -12.71 -4.83 -10.37
CA LYS A 43 -14.06 -5.44 -10.49
C LYS A 43 -14.97 -4.69 -11.48
N LEU A 44 -14.63 -3.44 -11.81
CA LEU A 44 -15.43 -2.56 -12.66
C LEU A 44 -14.87 -2.40 -14.08
N THR A 45 -13.64 -2.87 -14.32
CA THR A 45 -12.91 -2.67 -15.58
C THR A 45 -12.32 -3.98 -16.07
N SER A 46 -11.99 -4.05 -17.36
CA SER A 46 -11.29 -5.20 -17.96
C SER A 46 -9.76 -5.15 -17.78
N LEU A 47 -9.25 -4.10 -17.12
CA LEU A 47 -7.82 -3.90 -16.91
C LEU A 47 -7.31 -4.82 -15.81
N THR A 48 -6.00 -5.05 -15.81
CA THR A 48 -5.36 -5.86 -14.78
C THR A 48 -5.05 -5.02 -13.54
N PHE A 49 -4.88 -5.68 -12.38
CA PHE A 49 -4.52 -4.96 -11.15
C PHE A 49 -3.23 -4.16 -11.32
N GLY A 50 -2.20 -4.74 -11.95
CA GLY A 50 -0.93 -4.06 -12.19
C GLY A 50 -1.09 -2.81 -13.04
N GLN A 51 -1.90 -2.88 -14.10
CA GLN A 51 -2.19 -1.72 -14.96
C GLN A 51 -2.89 -0.61 -14.18
N LEU A 52 -3.96 -0.94 -13.45
CA LEU A 52 -4.71 0.01 -12.64
C LEU A 52 -3.83 0.63 -11.57
N PHE A 53 -3.06 -0.18 -10.85
CA PHE A 53 -2.19 0.27 -9.78
C PHE A 53 -1.11 1.23 -10.29
N PHE A 54 -0.51 0.94 -11.44
CA PHE A 54 0.48 1.83 -12.06
C PHE A 54 -0.15 3.17 -12.49
N VAL A 55 -1.28 3.14 -13.18
CA VAL A 55 -1.98 4.34 -13.67
C VAL A 55 -2.46 5.22 -12.51
N LEU A 56 -3.07 4.63 -11.48
CA LEU A 56 -3.50 5.35 -10.28
C LEU A 56 -2.34 6.05 -9.56
N ASN A 57 -1.11 5.52 -9.70
CA ASN A 57 0.07 6.07 -9.04
C ASN A 57 0.74 7.23 -9.81
N LEU A 58 0.43 7.43 -11.10
CA LEU A 58 0.98 8.50 -11.93
C LEU A 58 0.93 9.90 -11.28
N PRO A 59 -0.23 10.39 -10.78
CA PRO A 59 -0.28 11.72 -10.14
C PRO A 59 0.60 11.80 -8.89
N PHE A 60 0.75 10.69 -8.16
CA PHE A 60 1.55 10.64 -6.95
C PHE A 60 3.05 10.60 -7.22
N TYR A 61 3.50 10.09 -8.38
CA TYR A 61 4.90 10.20 -8.79
C TYR A 61 5.30 11.66 -9.01
N ILE A 62 4.44 12.43 -9.68
CA ILE A 62 4.67 13.85 -9.91
C ILE A 62 4.74 14.59 -8.57
N LEU A 63 3.83 14.26 -7.65
CA LEU A 63 3.81 14.84 -6.31
C LEU A 63 5.06 14.49 -5.50
N ALA A 64 5.48 13.22 -5.50
CA ALA A 64 6.69 12.78 -4.81
C ALA A 64 7.95 13.44 -5.36
N TRP A 65 8.07 13.56 -6.68
CA TRP A 65 9.21 14.20 -7.32
C TRP A 65 9.33 15.66 -6.92
N ARG A 66 8.21 16.38 -6.85
CA ARG A 66 8.18 17.81 -6.50
C ARG A 66 8.35 18.08 -5.01
N ALA A 67 7.81 17.23 -4.13
CA ALA A 67 7.69 17.58 -2.71
C ALA A 67 8.47 16.69 -1.73
N LEU A 68 8.82 15.45 -2.09
CA LEU A 68 9.51 14.53 -1.20
C LEU A 68 10.97 14.25 -1.60
N GLY A 69 11.35 14.59 -2.84
CA GLY A 69 12.71 14.49 -3.34
C GLY A 69 12.86 13.41 -4.42
N LYS A 70 13.81 13.63 -5.33
CA LYS A 70 14.02 12.80 -6.53
C LYS A 70 14.37 11.34 -6.18
N GLU A 71 15.16 11.13 -5.14
CA GLU A 71 15.58 9.80 -4.70
C GLU A 71 14.41 8.95 -4.17
N PHE A 72 13.54 9.54 -3.33
CA PHE A 72 12.32 8.89 -2.84
C PHE A 72 11.34 8.61 -3.99
N ALA A 73 11.18 9.58 -4.90
CA ALA A 73 10.30 9.44 -6.06
C ALA A 73 10.76 8.31 -6.98
N PHE A 74 12.06 8.22 -7.29
CA PHE A 74 12.61 7.15 -8.12
C PHE A 74 12.45 5.77 -7.47
N ARG A 75 12.74 5.64 -6.17
CA ARG A 75 12.54 4.38 -5.43
C ARG A 75 11.09 3.96 -5.39
N THR A 76 10.17 4.90 -5.19
CA THR A 76 8.72 4.63 -5.17
C THR A 76 8.22 4.25 -6.56
N PHE A 77 8.67 4.93 -7.61
CA PHE A 77 8.36 4.56 -8.98
C PHE A 77 8.82 3.13 -9.29
N ALA A 78 10.06 2.79 -8.93
CA ALA A 78 10.60 1.45 -9.10
C ALA A 78 9.80 0.41 -8.30
N ALA A 79 9.49 0.68 -7.02
CA ALA A 79 8.70 -0.22 -6.18
C ALA A 79 7.30 -0.48 -6.74
N VAL A 80 6.60 0.57 -7.18
CA VAL A 80 5.26 0.42 -7.79
C VAL A 80 5.35 -0.32 -9.12
N SER A 81 6.37 -0.06 -9.95
CA SER A 81 6.58 -0.78 -11.20
C SER A 81 6.83 -2.27 -10.96
N ILE A 82 7.70 -2.60 -10.00
CA ILE A 82 8.01 -3.98 -9.60
C ILE A 82 6.74 -4.66 -9.08
N LEU A 83 6.00 -4.02 -8.17
CA LEU A 83 4.75 -4.57 -7.65
C LEU A 83 3.73 -4.81 -8.76
N SER A 84 3.57 -3.86 -9.68
CA SER A 84 2.62 -3.97 -10.79
C SER A 84 2.97 -5.15 -11.71
N LEU A 85 4.26 -5.34 -12.01
CA LEU A 85 4.74 -6.47 -12.80
C LEU A 85 4.57 -7.80 -12.05
N LEU A 86 4.95 -7.85 -10.77
CA LEU A 86 4.79 -9.05 -9.94
C LEU A 86 3.33 -9.47 -9.81
N SER A 87 2.41 -8.52 -9.64
CA SER A 87 0.98 -8.81 -9.61
C SER A 87 0.46 -9.41 -10.92
N GLU A 88 0.98 -8.98 -12.08
CA GLU A 88 0.64 -9.59 -13.37
C GLU A 88 1.18 -11.02 -13.48
N VAL A 89 2.45 -11.21 -13.08
CA VAL A 89 3.08 -12.54 -13.05
C VAL A 89 2.30 -13.48 -12.15
N PHE A 90 1.96 -13.06 -10.93
CA PHE A 90 1.22 -13.90 -9.99
C PHE A 90 -0.17 -14.24 -10.50
N ARG A 91 -0.86 -13.28 -11.14
CA ARG A 91 -2.15 -13.55 -11.78
C ARG A 91 -2.07 -14.67 -12.83
N HIS A 92 -1.00 -14.74 -13.62
CA HIS A 92 -0.90 -15.71 -14.71
C HIS A 92 -0.34 -17.07 -14.27
N TYR A 93 0.59 -17.09 -13.32
CA TYR A 93 1.35 -18.30 -12.97
C TYR A 93 0.97 -18.91 -11.62
N ILE A 94 0.28 -18.18 -10.74
CA ILE A 94 -0.02 -18.63 -9.38
C ILE A 94 -1.53 -18.76 -9.20
N HIS A 95 -2.02 -19.99 -9.18
CA HIS A 95 -3.41 -20.30 -8.86
C HIS A 95 -3.47 -20.84 -7.43
N ILE A 96 -4.17 -20.15 -6.55
CA ILE A 96 -4.28 -20.52 -5.13
C ILE A 96 -5.77 -20.53 -4.76
N ASP A 97 -6.24 -21.70 -4.37
CA ASP A 97 -7.50 -21.87 -3.67
C ASP A 97 -7.23 -21.87 -2.17
N ILE A 98 -7.70 -20.82 -1.49
CA ILE A 98 -7.49 -20.63 -0.06
C ILE A 98 -8.79 -20.15 0.59
N HIS A 99 -9.04 -20.57 1.83
CA HIS A 99 -10.21 -20.13 2.57
C HIS A 99 -10.16 -18.60 2.81
N PRO A 100 -11.29 -17.86 2.67
CA PRO A 100 -11.29 -16.39 2.79
C PRO A 100 -10.69 -15.85 4.09
N ILE A 101 -10.92 -16.51 5.23
CA ILE A 101 -10.32 -16.14 6.52
C ILE A 101 -8.80 -16.27 6.49
N ALA A 102 -8.27 -17.37 5.94
CA ALA A 102 -6.83 -17.59 5.87
C ALA A 102 -6.18 -16.58 4.90
N SER A 103 -6.86 -16.29 3.78
CA SER A 103 -6.44 -15.24 2.86
C SER A 103 -6.42 -13.86 3.52
N ALA A 104 -7.46 -13.50 4.28
CA ALA A 104 -7.52 -12.24 5.01
C ALA A 104 -6.35 -12.10 6.00
N ILE A 105 -6.05 -13.18 6.75
CA ILE A 105 -4.98 -13.18 7.73
C ILE A 105 -3.60 -13.06 7.08
N LEU A 106 -3.30 -13.99 6.16
CA LEU A 106 -1.99 -14.04 5.50
C LEU A 106 -1.79 -12.81 4.61
N GLY A 107 -2.79 -12.45 3.83
CA GLY A 107 -2.77 -11.29 2.94
C GLY A 107 -2.54 -9.98 3.70
N GLY A 108 -3.33 -9.73 4.75
CA GLY A 108 -3.17 -8.53 5.59
C GLY A 108 -1.78 -8.43 6.23
N MET A 109 -1.28 -9.54 6.80
CA MET A 109 0.05 -9.58 7.40
C MET A 109 1.18 -9.39 6.38
N LEU A 110 1.14 -10.10 5.25
CA LEU A 110 2.15 -10.01 4.19
C LEU A 110 2.25 -8.60 3.62
N VAL A 111 1.09 -7.97 3.32
CA VAL A 111 1.07 -6.58 2.87
C VAL A 111 1.65 -5.66 3.93
N GLY A 112 1.31 -5.85 5.21
CA GLY A 112 1.81 -5.03 6.30
C GLY A 112 3.34 -5.11 6.47
N PHE A 113 3.89 -6.33 6.47
CA PHE A 113 5.33 -6.53 6.58
C PHE A 113 6.07 -5.97 5.37
N GLY A 114 5.56 -6.21 4.16
CA GLY A 114 6.15 -5.68 2.94
C GLY A 114 6.15 -4.14 2.91
N LEU A 115 5.06 -3.50 3.36
CA LEU A 115 5.00 -2.04 3.50
C LEU A 115 6.04 -1.50 4.50
N ILE A 116 6.22 -2.15 5.66
CA ILE A 116 7.24 -1.73 6.64
C ILE A 116 8.64 -1.78 6.03
N ILE A 117 8.96 -2.85 5.29
CA ILE A 117 10.26 -2.99 4.62
C ILE A 117 10.45 -1.82 3.64
N LEU A 118 9.45 -1.53 2.81
CA LEU A 118 9.52 -0.41 1.85
C LEU A 118 9.72 0.94 2.56
N PHE A 119 8.94 1.21 3.60
CA PHE A 119 9.04 2.46 4.36
C PHE A 119 10.41 2.63 5.03
N ARG A 120 10.99 1.55 5.57
CA ARG A 120 12.35 1.58 6.17
C ARG A 120 13.44 1.94 5.15
N HIS A 121 13.20 1.64 3.89
CA HIS A 121 14.13 1.92 2.80
C HIS A 121 13.78 3.19 2.00
N ASN A 122 12.98 4.10 2.57
CA ASN A 122 12.53 5.34 1.93
C ASN A 122 11.89 5.09 0.54
N ALA A 123 11.14 4.00 0.45
CA ALA A 123 10.27 3.70 -0.68
C ALA A 123 8.82 3.63 -0.19
N SER A 124 7.89 3.81 -1.10
CA SER A 124 6.47 3.63 -0.85
C SER A 124 5.85 2.91 -2.04
N LEU A 125 4.64 2.40 -1.88
CA LEU A 125 3.81 1.92 -2.99
C LEU A 125 2.92 3.04 -3.55
N GLY A 126 3.34 4.28 -3.30
CA GLY A 126 2.74 5.50 -3.78
C GLY A 126 1.37 5.80 -3.20
N GLY A 127 0.58 6.57 -3.96
CA GLY A 127 -0.80 6.78 -3.63
C GLY A 127 -1.10 7.72 -2.47
N LEU A 128 -2.15 7.38 -1.74
CA LEU A 128 -2.68 8.16 -0.62
C LEU A 128 -1.64 8.37 0.49
N ASN A 129 -0.65 7.48 0.61
CA ASN A 129 0.47 7.67 1.53
C ASN A 129 1.38 8.85 1.13
N ILE A 130 1.68 9.02 -0.17
CA ILE A 130 2.44 10.18 -0.66
C ILE A 130 1.65 11.46 -0.40
N LEU A 131 0.33 11.43 -0.63
CA LEU A 131 -0.54 12.56 -0.38
C LEU A 131 -0.56 12.94 1.12
N ALA A 132 -0.66 11.95 2.01
CA ALA A 132 -0.63 12.17 3.45
C ALA A 132 0.67 12.85 3.89
N VAL A 133 1.83 12.36 3.45
CA VAL A 133 3.12 12.96 3.79
C VAL A 133 3.27 14.36 3.16
N TYR A 134 2.75 14.56 1.94
CA TYR A 134 2.75 15.87 1.31
C TYR A 134 1.92 16.89 2.10
N LEU A 135 0.70 16.53 2.49
CA LEU A 135 -0.19 17.41 3.26
C LEU A 135 0.39 17.72 4.64
N GLU A 136 1.05 16.75 5.27
CA GLU A 136 1.76 16.96 6.53
C GLU A 136 2.89 17.97 6.39
N ARG A 137 3.73 17.84 5.35
CA ARG A 137 4.84 18.78 5.13
C ARG A 137 4.39 20.17 4.70
N ARG A 138 3.34 20.26 3.87
CA ARG A 138 2.91 21.53 3.24
C ARG A 138 1.92 22.31 4.09
N PHE A 139 0.99 21.63 4.74
CA PHE A 139 -0.15 22.21 5.44
C PHE A 139 -0.20 21.85 6.93
N ASN A 140 0.80 21.11 7.45
CA ASN A 140 0.86 20.67 8.85
C ASN A 140 -0.37 19.83 9.28
N ILE A 141 -0.99 19.14 8.31
CA ILE A 141 -2.08 18.21 8.57
C ILE A 141 -1.47 16.85 8.91
N HIS A 142 -1.71 16.35 10.11
CA HIS A 142 -1.20 15.04 10.53
C HIS A 142 -1.47 13.95 9.48
N ALA A 143 -0.41 13.26 9.05
CA ALA A 143 -0.53 12.22 8.01
C ALA A 143 -1.56 11.15 8.39
N SER A 144 -1.62 10.77 9.67
CA SER A 144 -2.59 9.81 10.20
C SER A 144 -4.04 10.22 9.92
N ARG A 145 -4.40 11.51 10.05
CA ARG A 145 -5.77 11.99 9.76
C ARG A 145 -6.10 11.86 8.27
N THR A 146 -5.16 12.22 7.40
CA THR A 146 -5.34 12.10 5.95
C THR A 146 -5.54 10.63 5.55
N THR A 147 -4.70 9.75 6.07
CA THR A 147 -4.80 8.31 5.80
C THR A 147 -6.12 7.75 6.30
N LEU A 148 -6.57 8.11 7.51
CA LEU A 148 -7.85 7.67 8.06
C LEU A 148 -9.04 8.10 7.19
N ILE A 149 -9.08 9.36 6.73
CA ILE A 149 -10.14 9.86 5.85
C ILE A 149 -10.13 9.09 4.52
N ALA A 150 -8.95 8.89 3.95
CA ALA A 150 -8.81 8.15 2.71
C ALA A 150 -9.25 6.68 2.88
N ASP A 151 -8.91 6.07 4.01
CA ASP A 151 -9.30 4.69 4.32
C ASP A 151 -10.80 4.53 4.50
N LEU A 152 -11.44 5.46 5.21
CA LEU A 152 -12.90 5.51 5.33
C LEU A 152 -13.57 5.68 3.97
N GLY A 153 -12.99 6.48 3.07
CA GLY A 153 -13.49 6.64 1.70
C GLY A 153 -13.44 5.33 0.92
N VAL A 154 -12.33 4.61 0.97
CA VAL A 154 -12.17 3.31 0.29
C VAL A 154 -13.10 2.26 0.88
N LEU A 155 -13.23 2.18 2.21
CA LEU A 155 -14.15 1.26 2.88
C LEU A 155 -15.61 1.57 2.52
N SER A 156 -15.99 2.84 2.47
CA SER A 156 -17.35 3.24 2.07
C SER A 156 -17.65 2.81 0.63
N ALA A 157 -16.68 2.94 -0.28
CA ALA A 157 -16.82 2.43 -1.64
C ALA A 157 -16.86 0.89 -1.68
N ALA A 158 -16.11 0.20 -0.81
CA ALA A 158 -16.12 -1.26 -0.73
C ALA A 158 -17.48 -1.82 -0.32
N VAL A 159 -18.25 -1.13 0.54
CA VAL A 159 -19.62 -1.52 0.92
C VAL A 159 -20.55 -1.63 -0.30
N LEU A 160 -20.32 -0.81 -1.34
CA LEU A 160 -21.14 -0.81 -2.55
C LEU A 160 -20.80 -1.95 -3.52
N VAL A 161 -19.63 -2.57 -3.36
CA VAL A 161 -19.04 -3.51 -4.34
C VAL A 161 -18.88 -4.91 -3.77
N LEU A 162 -18.76 -5.06 -2.45
CA LEU A 162 -18.59 -6.34 -1.76
C LEU A 162 -19.88 -6.83 -1.10
N ASP A 163 -20.04 -8.14 -1.06
CA ASP A 163 -21.01 -8.79 -0.17
C ASP A 163 -20.60 -8.64 1.30
N SER A 164 -21.55 -8.88 2.21
CA SER A 164 -21.34 -8.67 3.65
C SER A 164 -20.21 -9.54 4.24
N TRP A 165 -19.98 -10.75 3.73
CA TRP A 165 -18.92 -11.63 4.22
C TRP A 165 -17.55 -11.18 3.72
N SER A 166 -17.42 -10.89 2.42
CA SER A 166 -16.20 -10.36 1.83
C SER A 166 -15.81 -9.02 2.46
N LEU A 167 -16.79 -8.18 2.83
CA LEU A 167 -16.55 -6.94 3.55
C LEU A 167 -15.95 -7.20 4.94
N LEU A 168 -16.51 -8.14 5.71
CA LEU A 168 -16.00 -8.51 7.04
C LEU A 168 -14.57 -9.07 6.98
N TYR A 169 -14.28 -9.93 6.00
CA TYR A 169 -12.94 -10.47 5.81
C TYR A 169 -11.94 -9.42 5.31
N SER A 170 -12.39 -8.46 4.47
CA SER A 170 -11.57 -7.32 4.05
C SER A 170 -11.25 -6.40 5.23
N LEU A 171 -12.21 -6.16 6.13
CA LEU A 171 -11.97 -5.44 7.39
C LEU A 171 -10.95 -6.17 8.26
N LEU A 172 -11.03 -7.50 8.37
CA LEU A 172 -10.02 -8.29 9.10
C LEU A 172 -8.62 -8.12 8.50
N ALA A 173 -8.49 -8.23 7.17
CA ALA A 173 -7.23 -8.01 6.47
C ALA A 173 -6.68 -6.60 6.70
N PHE A 174 -7.55 -5.59 6.63
CA PHE A 174 -7.21 -4.19 6.91
C PHE A 174 -6.74 -3.98 8.35
N LEU A 175 -7.39 -4.60 9.34
CA LEU A 175 -6.99 -4.49 10.75
C LEU A 175 -5.62 -5.13 10.99
N LEU A 176 -5.34 -6.27 10.38
CA LEU A 176 -4.04 -6.94 10.50
C LEU A 176 -2.93 -6.15 9.82
N LEU A 177 -3.17 -5.67 8.61
CA LEU A 177 -2.32 -4.73 7.90
C LEU A 177 -2.00 -3.50 8.78
N SER A 178 -3.03 -2.86 9.31
CA SER A 178 -2.92 -1.64 10.11
C SER A 178 -2.22 -1.89 11.44
N SER A 179 -2.46 -3.04 12.08
CA SER A 179 -1.77 -3.45 13.31
C SER A 179 -0.27 -3.63 13.08
N VAL A 180 0.10 -4.30 11.98
CA VAL A 180 1.50 -4.50 11.60
C VAL A 180 2.17 -3.15 11.30
N VAL A 181 1.58 -2.34 10.43
CA VAL A 181 2.14 -1.02 10.10
C VAL A 181 2.21 -0.13 11.34
N GLY A 182 1.14 -0.03 12.13
CA GLY A 182 1.08 0.80 13.33
C GLY A 182 2.10 0.42 14.40
N ARG A 183 2.39 -0.88 14.57
CA ARG A 183 3.34 -1.35 15.59
C ARG A 183 4.81 -1.17 15.18
N TYR A 184 5.11 -1.26 13.89
CA TYR A 184 6.50 -1.33 13.40
C TYR A 184 6.93 -0.13 12.55
N HIS A 185 6.01 0.73 12.14
CA HIS A 185 6.33 1.98 11.47
C HIS A 185 6.90 2.97 12.50
N ARG A 186 8.15 3.37 12.31
CA ARG A 186 8.76 4.45 13.09
C ARG A 186 8.55 5.76 12.33
N PRO A 187 8.06 6.82 12.98
CA PRO A 187 7.91 8.11 12.32
C PRO A 187 9.25 8.56 11.75
N PRO A 188 9.28 9.16 10.56
CA PRO A 188 10.52 9.59 9.93
C PRO A 188 11.23 10.66 10.77
N LYS A 189 12.57 10.71 10.74
CA LYS A 189 13.38 11.58 11.62
C LYS A 189 13.00 13.07 11.59
N TRP A 190 12.46 13.57 10.48
CA TRP A 190 12.01 14.96 10.36
C TRP A 190 10.72 15.24 11.16
N ALA A 191 9.86 14.24 11.36
CA ALA A 191 8.68 14.35 12.21
C ALA A 191 9.05 14.30 13.71
N GLN A 192 10.09 13.54 14.06
CA GLN A 192 10.60 13.46 15.45
C GLN A 192 11.20 14.79 15.96
N ASN A 193 11.77 15.60 15.06
CA ASN A 193 12.36 16.90 15.41
C ASN A 193 11.33 18.02 15.70
N ASN A 194 10.05 17.81 15.39
CA ASN A 194 9.01 18.81 15.68
C ASN A 194 8.42 18.65 17.09
N GLU A 195 8.48 17.45 17.69
CA GLU A 195 8.01 17.23 19.06
C GLU A 195 8.95 17.86 20.10
N THR A 196 10.25 17.92 19.82
CA THR A 196 11.24 18.55 20.73
C THR A 196 11.24 20.08 20.70
N LYS A 197 10.50 20.72 19.77
CA LYS A 197 10.33 22.19 19.75
C LYS A 197 9.14 22.67 20.57
N HIS A 198 8.30 21.75 21.06
CA HIS A 198 7.11 22.05 21.86
C HIS A 198 7.15 21.40 23.25
N ALA A 199 8.30 20.85 23.65
CA ALA A 199 8.55 20.28 24.97
C ALA A 199 9.38 21.23 25.84
#